data_AF-A0A077FN96-F1
#
_entry.id   AF-A0A077FN96-F1
#
_cell.length_a   1.000
_cell.length_b   1.000
_cell.length_c   1.000
_cell.angle_alpha   90.00
_cell.angle_beta   90.00
_cell.angle_gamma   90.00
#
_symmetry.space_group_name_H-M   'P 1'
#
loop_
_entity.id
_entity.type
_entity.pdbx_description
1 polymer ?
#
loop_
_entity_poly.entity_id
_entity_poly.type
_entity_poly.pdbx_seq_one_letter_code
_entity_poly.pdbx_strand_id
1 'polypeptide(L)'
;MRNKIDNKIILKSPFSVNTPNEAYGWENMYPYYLLFTEQNQFWEEKAFWFQDSMHHPEIQLPFETIIAECIRIGLSQNNSKCKTVIII
;
A
#
# COMPACT_ATOMS: atom_id res chain seq x y z
N MET A 1 31.26 20.12 -10.75
CA MET A 1 29.85 20.33 -11.10
C MET A 1 29.22 18.95 -11.30
N ARG A 2 28.41 18.47 -10.34
CA ARG A 2 27.75 17.15 -10.47
C ARG A 2 26.55 17.32 -11.40
N ASN A 3 26.58 16.63 -12.54
CA ASN A 3 25.45 16.54 -13.46
C ASN A 3 24.25 15.94 -12.71
N LYS A 4 23.19 16.72 -12.52
CA LYS A 4 21.90 16.21 -12.06
C LYS A 4 21.32 15.40 -13.20
N ILE A 5 21.40 14.09 -13.08
CA ILE A 5 20.57 13.20 -13.88
C ILE A 5 19.17 13.35 -13.29
N ASP A 6 18.30 14.08 -13.97
CA ASP A 6 16.89 14.21 -13.64
C ASP A 6 16.15 12.89 -13.97
N ASN A 7 16.58 11.79 -13.33
CA ASN A 7 15.80 10.56 -13.30
C ASN A 7 14.64 10.81 -12.35
N LYS A 8 13.52 11.31 -12.88
CA LYS A 8 12.26 11.37 -12.15
C LYS A 8 11.90 9.94 -11.76
N ILE A 9 12.11 9.58 -10.49
CA ILE A 9 11.70 8.29 -9.95
C ILE A 9 10.16 8.30 -9.97
N ILE A 10 9.59 7.60 -10.94
CA ILE A 10 8.14 7.38 -11.02
C ILE A 10 7.83 6.26 -10.04
N LEU A 11 7.15 6.59 -8.94
CA LEU A 11 6.61 5.57 -8.06
C LEU A 11 5.53 4.79 -8.83
N LYS A 12 5.62 3.47 -8.77
CA LYS A 12 4.66 2.60 -9.45
C LYS A 12 3.29 2.74 -8.80
N SER A 13 2.25 2.82 -9.63
CA SER A 13 0.87 2.75 -9.17
C SER A 13 0.64 1.38 -8.51
N PRO A 14 -0.09 1.28 -7.38
CA PRO A 14 -0.42 -0.01 -6.77
C PRO A 14 -1.16 -0.94 -7.74
N PHE A 15 -1.98 -0.39 -8.64
CA PHE A 15 -2.69 -1.14 -9.69
C PHE A 15 -1.78 -1.74 -10.77
N SER A 16 -0.51 -1.33 -10.82
CA SER A 16 0.47 -1.88 -11.78
C SER A 16 1.24 -3.09 -11.24
N VAL A 17 0.98 -3.50 -9.99
CA VAL A 17 1.60 -4.67 -9.37
C VAL A 17 0.71 -5.88 -9.65
N ASN A 18 1.26 -6.86 -10.37
CA ASN A 18 0.54 -8.08 -10.70
C ASN A 18 0.66 -9.10 -9.56
N THR A 19 -0.44 -9.79 -9.27
CA THR A 19 -0.46 -10.95 -8.37
C THR A 19 0.40 -12.10 -8.96
N PRO A 20 1.33 -12.68 -8.19
CA PRO A 20 2.05 -13.90 -8.57
C PRO A 20 1.09 -15.08 -8.80
N ASN A 21 1.43 -16.00 -9.71
CA ASN A 21 0.57 -17.13 -10.05
C ASN A 21 0.28 -18.03 -8.83
N GLU A 22 1.27 -18.20 -7.95
CA GLU A 22 1.19 -19.01 -6.74
C GLU A 22 0.27 -18.40 -5.67
N ALA A 23 -0.03 -17.11 -5.78
CA ALA A 23 -0.84 -16.36 -4.83
C ALA A 23 -2.25 -16.04 -5.35
N TYR A 24 -2.67 -16.60 -6.49
CA TYR A 24 -3.97 -16.26 -7.09
C TYR A 24 -5.14 -16.43 -6.11
N GLY A 25 -5.96 -15.38 -5.96
CA GLY A 25 -7.13 -15.38 -5.08
C GLY A 25 -6.84 -15.01 -3.63
N TRP A 26 -5.61 -14.58 -3.30
CA TRP A 26 -5.22 -14.05 -2.00
C TRP A 26 -6.16 -12.93 -1.53
N GLU A 27 -6.73 -12.17 -2.47
CA GLU A 27 -7.60 -11.02 -2.22
C GLU A 27 -8.81 -11.43 -1.35
N ASN A 28 -9.32 -12.65 -1.54
CA ASN A 28 -10.46 -13.17 -0.78
C ASN A 28 -10.17 -13.43 0.70
N MET A 29 -8.88 -13.46 1.08
CA MET A 29 -8.47 -13.67 2.47
C MET A 29 -8.53 -12.36 3.27
N TYR A 30 -8.57 -11.21 2.61
CA TYR A 30 -8.55 -9.90 3.25
C TYR A 30 -9.91 -9.21 3.21
N PRO A 31 -10.21 -8.34 4.19
CA PRO A 31 -11.37 -7.47 4.12
C PRO A 31 -11.33 -6.55 2.90
N TYR A 32 -12.49 -6.34 2.27
CA TYR A 32 -12.62 -5.54 1.03
C TYR A 32 -12.02 -4.12 1.15
N TYR A 33 -12.05 -3.53 2.35
CA TYR A 33 -11.59 -2.16 2.59
C TYR A 33 -10.05 -2.04 2.69
N LEU A 34 -9.31 -3.15 2.70
CA LEU A 34 -7.85 -3.18 2.62
C LEU A 34 -7.34 -3.36 1.18
N LEU A 35 -8.24 -3.66 0.23
CA LEU A 35 -7.88 -3.93 -1.15
C LEU A 35 -7.94 -2.67 -2.02
N PHE A 36 -7.10 -2.63 -3.05
CA PHE A 36 -7.29 -1.72 -4.17
C PHE A 36 -8.45 -2.23 -5.05
N THR A 37 -9.37 -1.35 -5.37
CA THR A 37 -10.56 -1.68 -6.18
C THR A 37 -10.69 -0.69 -7.33
N GLU A 38 -11.39 -1.06 -8.38
CA GLU A 38 -11.68 -0.12 -9.47
C GLU A 38 -12.51 1.08 -8.97
N GLN A 39 -13.37 0.86 -7.97
CA GLN A 39 -14.23 1.90 -7.40
C GLN A 39 -13.45 3.04 -6.74
N ASN A 40 -12.33 2.76 -6.07
CA ASN A 40 -11.48 3.78 -5.45
C ASN A 40 -10.34 4.27 -6.33
N GLN A 41 -10.09 3.68 -7.50
CA GLN A 41 -8.93 3.97 -8.36
C GLN A 41 -8.67 5.47 -8.57
N PHE A 42 -9.69 6.26 -8.89
CA PHE A 42 -9.55 7.72 -9.08
C PHE A 42 -8.96 8.46 -7.88
N TRP A 43 -9.29 8.00 -6.67
CA TRP A 43 -8.75 8.55 -5.42
C TRP A 43 -7.37 8.00 -5.10
N GLU A 44 -7.17 6.71 -5.37
CA GLU A 44 -5.93 5.97 -5.11
C GLU A 44 -4.76 6.48 -5.97
N GLU A 45 -5.00 6.78 -7.24
CA GLU A 45 -3.98 7.31 -8.17
C GLU A 45 -3.49 8.72 -7.80
N LYS A 46 -4.27 9.46 -7.00
CA LYS A 46 -3.89 10.80 -6.51
C LYS A 46 -3.16 10.74 -5.17
N ALA A 47 -3.14 9.57 -4.53
CA ALA A 47 -2.45 9.38 -3.27
C ALA A 47 -0.97 9.03 -3.49
N PHE A 48 -0.16 9.36 -2.49
CA PHE A 48 1.22 8.92 -2.43
C PHE A 48 1.27 7.57 -1.71
N TRP A 49 1.63 6.53 -2.45
CA TRP A 49 1.76 5.17 -1.96
C TRP A 49 3.24 4.78 -1.85
N PHE A 50 3.60 4.17 -0.72
CA PHE A 50 4.93 3.62 -0.48
C PHE A 50 4.82 2.35 0.39
N GLN A 51 5.83 1.48 0.28
CA GLN A 51 5.96 0.30 1.11
C GLN A 51 6.65 0.66 2.44
N ASP A 52 6.00 0.34 3.55
CA ASP A 52 6.61 0.46 4.88
C ASP A 52 7.37 -0.82 5.25
N SER A 53 8.51 -1.02 4.61
CA SER A 53 9.35 -2.19 4.85
C SER A 53 10.04 -2.18 6.22
N MET A 54 10.01 -1.07 6.96
CA MET A 54 10.63 -0.99 8.29
C MET A 54 9.80 -1.74 9.33
N HIS A 55 8.47 -1.61 9.26
CA HIS A 55 7.54 -2.33 10.15
C HIS A 55 7.03 -3.63 9.52
N HIS A 56 6.89 -3.67 8.20
CA HIS A 56 6.33 -4.80 7.46
C HIS A 56 7.31 -5.22 6.35
N PRO A 57 8.44 -5.86 6.71
CA PRO A 57 9.44 -6.30 5.73
C PRO A 57 8.95 -7.45 4.84
N GLU A 58 7.94 -8.18 5.30
CA GLU A 58 7.34 -9.31 4.63
C GLU A 58 5.82 -9.10 4.47
N ILE A 59 5.20 -10.04 3.75
CA ILE A 59 3.75 -10.08 3.56
C ILE A 59 3.06 -10.22 4.93
N GLN A 60 2.11 -9.34 5.19
CA GLN A 60 1.32 -9.39 6.42
C GLN A 60 0.15 -10.35 6.27
N LEU A 61 0.04 -11.34 7.15
CA LEU A 61 -1.07 -12.30 7.09
C LEU A 61 -2.41 -11.61 7.37
N PRO A 62 -3.55 -12.11 6.82
CA PRO A 62 -4.84 -11.44 6.96
C PRO A 62 -5.28 -11.19 8.40
N PHE A 63 -4.96 -12.10 9.32
CA PHE A 63 -5.31 -11.92 10.73
C PHE A 63 -4.44 -10.87 11.45
N GLU A 64 -3.22 -10.64 10.96
CA GLU A 64 -2.27 -9.71 11.57
C GLU A 64 -2.50 -8.25 11.15
N THR A 65 -3.37 -8.01 10.16
CA THR A 65 -3.68 -6.65 9.67
C THR A 65 -4.28 -5.76 10.74
N ILE A 66 -4.96 -6.35 11.72
CA ILE A 66 -5.65 -5.62 12.78
C ILE A 66 -4.73 -4.70 13.57
N ILE A 67 -3.47 -5.08 13.78
CA ILE A 67 -2.51 -4.26 14.54
C ILE A 67 -2.13 -3.02 13.73
N ALA A 68 -1.79 -3.21 12.46
CA ALA A 68 -1.47 -2.12 11.55
C ALA A 68 -2.67 -1.16 11.37
N GLU A 69 -3.89 -1.71 11.30
CA GLU A 69 -5.13 -0.94 11.24
C GLU A 69 -5.35 -0.11 12.50
N CYS A 70 -5.19 -0.69 13.69
CA CYS A 70 -5.32 0.02 14.97
C CYS A 70 -4.35 1.21 15.06
N ILE A 71 -3.09 1.00 14.70
CA ILE A 71 -2.07 2.06 14.73
C ILE A 71 -2.41 3.15 13.71
N ARG A 72 -2.81 2.79 12.49
CA ARG A 72 -3.22 3.75 11.46
C ARG A 72 -4.39 4.60 11.91
N ILE A 73 -5.43 3.99 12.50
CA ILE A 73 -6.59 4.70 13.04
C ILE A 73 -6.15 5.65 14.16
N GLY A 74 -5.37 5.17 15.13
CA GLY A 74 -4.88 6.00 16.24
C GLY A 74 -4.06 7.21 15.79
N LEU A 75 -3.12 7.02 14.85
CA LEU A 75 -2.30 8.10 14.32
C LEU A 75 -3.09 9.08 13.44
N SER A 76 -4.11 8.58 12.72
CA SER A 76 -4.94 9.42 11.84
C SER A 76 -5.79 10.45 12.58
N GLN A 77 -5.99 10.28 13.90
CA GLN A 77 -6.70 11.27 14.72
C GLN A 77 -6.01 12.64 14.72
N ASN A 78 -4.68 12.65 14.53
CA ASN A 78 -3.87 13.86 14.59
C ASN A 78 -3.35 14.30 13.21
N ASN A 79 -3.57 13.51 12.14
CA ASN A 79 -3.18 13.87 10.77
C ASN A 79 -3.96 13.10 9.69
N SER A 80 -4.12 13.70 8.50
CA SER A 80 -4.81 13.04 7.36
C SER A 80 -3.85 12.38 6.36
N LYS A 81 -2.55 12.25 6.68
CA LYS A 81 -1.50 11.91 5.71
C LYS A 81 -0.91 10.51 5.87
N CYS A 82 -1.42 9.69 6.79
CA CYS A 82 -0.99 8.30 6.94
C CYS A 82 -1.76 7.39 5.96
N LYS A 83 -1.18 7.16 4.77
CA LYS A 83 -1.63 6.16 3.80
C LYS A 83 -0.42 5.31 3.40
N THR A 84 -0.45 4.03 3.79
CA THR A 84 0.63 3.07 3.55
C THR A 84 0.04 1.84 2.89
N VAL A 85 0.69 1.34 1.83
CA VAL A 85 0.30 0.08 1.20
C VAL A 85 0.76 -1.06 2.09
N ILE A 86 -0.11 -2.02 2.37
CA ILE A 86 0.32 -3.37 2.73
C ILE A 86 0.55 -4.08 1.40
N ILE A 87 1.80 -4.13 0.93
CA ILE A 87 2.11 -4.91 -0.28
C ILE A 87 2.12 -6.38 0.13
N ILE A 88 1.37 -7.17 -0.63
CA ILE A 88 1.38 -8.63 -0.65
C ILE A 88 2.12 -9.04 -1.93
#